data_AF-A0A820FEC4-F1
#
_entry.id   AF-A0A820FEC4-F1
#
_cell.length_a   1.000
_cell.length_b   1.000
_cell.length_c   1.000
_cell.angle_alpha   90.00
_cell.angle_beta   90.00
_cell.angle_gamma   90.00
#
_symmetry.space_group_name_H-M   'P 1'
#
loop_
_entity.id
_entity.type
_entity.pdbx_description
1 polymer ?
#
loop_
_entity_poly.entity_id
_entity_poly.type
_entity_poly.pdbx_seq_one_letter_code
_entity_poly.pdbx_strand_id
1 'polypeptide(L)'
;SAKLPFLFVCETTQGEEYPIIFKYGDDLRQDQLILQIITLMDRILRKENIDLKLTPYKVLSTSLKYGFVQFIDSQPLQKILERNYTIRQYLQTKITVTNAEDTTLAETGIPREMMDAYVKSSAGYCLVTYLLGIGDRHLDNLLLRDTGQLFHIDFGFIMGRDPKPLPQAMRVSKDMMEMLDEKRLSDFLRHCFTAFIILRK
;
A
#
# COMPACT_ATOMS: atom_id res chain seq x y z
N SER A 1 11.45 -13.57 6.63
CA SER A 1 10.49 -14.67 6.46
C SER A 1 11.18 -15.99 6.74
N ALA A 2 10.66 -16.82 7.66
CA ALA A 2 11.20 -18.16 7.95
C ALA A 2 11.02 -19.15 6.78
N LYS A 3 10.14 -18.82 5.83
CA LYS A 3 9.93 -19.54 4.58
C LYS A 3 10.54 -18.70 3.47
N LEU A 4 11.64 -19.17 2.86
CA LEU A 4 12.41 -18.46 1.84
C LEU A 4 11.55 -18.29 0.57
N PRO A 5 10.96 -17.11 0.31
CA PRO A 5 10.19 -16.90 -0.91
C PRO A 5 11.15 -16.75 -2.09
N PHE A 6 10.76 -17.25 -3.26
CA PHE A 6 11.58 -17.17 -4.47
C PHE A 6 11.05 -16.06 -5.39
N LEU A 7 11.86 -15.04 -5.64
CA LEU A 7 11.56 -13.98 -6.61
C LEU A 7 12.15 -14.35 -7.97
N PHE A 8 11.34 -14.32 -9.01
CA PHE A 8 11.77 -14.53 -10.40
C PHE A 8 11.00 -13.60 -11.33
N VAL A 9 11.57 -13.34 -12.50
CA VAL A 9 10.98 -12.46 -13.52
C VAL A 9 10.52 -13.33 -14.68
N CYS A 10 9.24 -13.21 -15.03
CA CYS A 10 8.70 -13.81 -16.25
C CYS A 10 8.74 -12.80 -17.39
N GLU A 11 8.96 -13.27 -18.61
CA GLU A 11 8.75 -12.48 -19.82
C GLU A 11 7.34 -12.74 -20.34
N THR A 12 6.57 -11.68 -20.57
CA THR A 12 5.24 -11.79 -21.16
C THR A 12 5.32 -12.05 -22.66
N THR A 13 4.20 -12.44 -23.28
CA THR A 13 4.13 -12.59 -24.75
C THR A 13 4.36 -11.28 -25.52
N GLN A 14 4.41 -10.15 -24.82
CA GLN A 14 4.68 -8.82 -25.39
C GLN A 14 6.14 -8.37 -25.14
N GLY A 15 6.98 -9.20 -24.53
CA GLY A 15 8.36 -8.88 -24.19
C GLY A 15 8.53 -8.03 -22.92
N GLU A 16 7.44 -7.80 -22.17
CA GLU A 16 7.51 -7.07 -20.90
C GLU A 16 7.92 -7.98 -19.75
N GLU A 17 8.73 -7.47 -18.82
CA GLU A 17 9.10 -8.16 -17.58
C GLU A 17 7.94 -8.14 -16.56
N TYR A 18 7.64 -9.30 -15.98
CA TYR A 18 6.62 -9.48 -14.95
C TYR A 18 7.20 -10.20 -13.73
N PRO A 19 7.63 -9.46 -12.69
CA PRO A 19 8.24 -10.05 -11.51
C PRO A 19 7.20 -10.71 -10.60
N ILE A 20 7.49 -11.94 -10.15
CA ILE A 20 6.61 -12.79 -9.35
C ILE A 20 7.37 -13.36 -8.16
N ILE A 21 6.74 -13.36 -7.00
CA ILE A 21 7.15 -14.11 -5.82
C ILE A 21 6.41 -15.44 -5.79
N PHE A 22 7.14 -16.56 -5.78
CA PHE A 22 6.62 -17.86 -5.41
C PHE A 22 6.81 -18.10 -3.91
N LYS A 23 5.72 -18.46 -3.23
CA LYS A 23 5.73 -18.84 -1.81
C LYS A 23 5.45 -20.33 -1.66
N TYR A 24 6.28 -21.02 -0.89
CA TYR A 24 6.11 -22.42 -0.51
C TYR A 24 5.95 -22.55 1.01
N GLY A 25 5.03 -23.42 1.42
CA GLY A 25 4.65 -23.64 2.81
C GLY A 25 3.60 -22.67 3.35
N ASP A 26 3.03 -21.78 2.53
CA ASP A 26 2.04 -20.77 2.93
C ASP A 26 0.70 -21.01 2.22
N ASP A 27 -0.40 -20.82 2.96
CA ASP A 27 -1.76 -20.82 2.40
C ASP A 27 -2.15 -19.39 2.02
N LEU A 28 -2.13 -19.10 0.72
CA LEU A 28 -2.38 -17.74 0.20
C LEU A 28 -3.87 -17.45 -0.06
N ARG A 29 -4.79 -18.37 0.28
CA ARG A 29 -6.22 -18.16 0.00
C ARG A 29 -6.79 -16.95 0.74
N GLN A 30 -6.30 -16.69 1.95
CA GLN A 30 -6.72 -15.55 2.74
C GLN A 30 -6.28 -14.23 2.10
N ASP A 31 -4.99 -14.09 1.76
CA ASP A 31 -4.47 -12.94 1.02
C ASP A 31 -5.16 -12.75 -0.32
N GLN A 32 -5.39 -13.84 -1.07
CA GLN A 32 -6.11 -13.81 -2.34
C GLN A 32 -7.52 -13.25 -2.19
N LEU A 33 -8.29 -13.71 -1.19
CA LEU A 33 -9.63 -13.20 -0.92
C LEU A 33 -9.60 -11.70 -0.59
N ILE A 34 -8.69 -11.28 0.29
CA ILE A 34 -8.60 -9.88 0.70
C ILE A 34 -8.24 -8.98 -0.49
N LEU A 35 -7.29 -9.38 -1.33
CA LEU A 35 -6.92 -8.62 -2.52
C LEU A 35 -8.01 -8.60 -3.59
N GLN A 36 -8.83 -9.65 -3.69
CA GLN A 36 -10.03 -9.63 -4.53
C GLN A 36 -11.05 -8.59 -4.02
N ILE A 37 -11.26 -8.51 -2.70
CA ILE A 37 -12.14 -7.50 -2.11
C ILE A 37 -11.56 -6.09 -2.32
N ILE A 38 -10.26 -5.88 -2.10
CA ILE A 38 -9.62 -4.58 -2.35
C ILE A 38 -9.73 -4.19 -3.83
N THR A 39 -9.55 -5.14 -4.75
CA THR A 39 -9.75 -4.92 -6.19
C THR A 39 -11.19 -4.48 -6.49
N LEU A 40 -12.18 -5.10 -5.83
CA LEU A 40 -13.58 -4.73 -5.99
C LEU A 40 -13.85 -3.33 -5.43
N MET A 41 -13.35 -3.00 -4.24
CA MET A 41 -13.47 -1.69 -3.63
C MET A 41 -12.85 -0.60 -4.50
N ASP A 42 -11.64 -0.81 -5.03
CA ASP A 42 -10.97 0.10 -5.96
C ASP A 42 -11.83 0.34 -7.22
N ARG A 43 -12.42 -0.72 -7.79
CA ARG A 43 -13.31 -0.60 -8.95
C ARG A 43 -14.58 0.19 -8.63
N ILE A 44 -15.19 0.00 -7.46
CA ILE A 44 -16.39 0.74 -7.04
C ILE A 44 -16.05 2.22 -6.88
N LEU A 45 -14.95 2.54 -6.19
CA LEU A 45 -14.51 3.92 -5.99
C LEU A 45 -14.20 4.62 -7.32
N ARG A 46 -13.50 3.94 -8.24
CA ARG A 46 -13.21 4.47 -9.58
C ARG A 46 -14.47 4.75 -10.40
N LYS A 47 -15.52 3.94 -10.27
CA LYS A 47 -16.82 4.20 -10.94
C LYS A 47 -17.46 5.51 -10.48
N GLU A 48 -17.24 5.90 -9.23
CA GLU A 48 -17.67 7.19 -8.67
C GLU A 48 -16.63 8.31 -8.86
N ASN A 49 -15.66 8.12 -9.78
CA ASN A 49 -14.56 9.05 -10.07
C ASN A 49 -13.62 9.33 -8.89
N ILE A 50 -13.55 8.41 -7.92
CA ILE A 50 -12.61 8.48 -6.79
C ILE A 50 -11.48 7.48 -7.01
N ASP A 51 -10.31 7.98 -7.43
CA ASP A 51 -9.08 7.18 -7.51
C ASP A 51 -8.23 7.40 -6.26
N LEU A 52 -8.25 6.43 -5.33
CA LEU A 52 -7.43 6.45 -4.11
C LEU A 52 -6.02 5.90 -4.31
N LYS A 53 -5.58 5.64 -5.55
CA LYS A 53 -4.23 5.12 -5.85
C LYS A 53 -3.89 3.83 -5.08
N LEU A 54 -4.90 2.98 -4.86
CA LEU A 54 -4.72 1.66 -4.27
C LEU A 54 -3.82 0.79 -5.16
N THR A 55 -3.10 -0.15 -4.54
CA THR A 55 -2.21 -1.10 -5.26
C THR A 55 -2.69 -2.54 -5.02
N PRO A 56 -3.80 -2.98 -5.65
CA PRO A 56 -4.33 -4.34 -5.50
C PRO A 56 -3.51 -5.35 -6.34
N TYR A 57 -2.32 -5.69 -5.84
CA TYR A 57 -1.42 -6.65 -6.47
C TYR A 57 -2.06 -8.05 -6.57
N LYS A 58 -1.64 -8.85 -7.55
CA LYS A 58 -2.24 -10.17 -7.79
C LYS A 58 -1.69 -11.22 -6.85
N VAL A 59 -2.59 -12.05 -6.32
CA VAL A 59 -2.25 -13.26 -5.57
C VAL A 59 -3.05 -14.42 -6.13
N LEU A 60 -2.37 -15.54 -6.36
CA LEU A 60 -2.97 -16.78 -6.84
C LEU A 60 -2.47 -17.95 -5.99
N SER A 61 -3.33 -18.46 -5.12
CA SER A 61 -3.14 -19.75 -4.48
C SER A 61 -3.39 -20.85 -5.51
N THR A 62 -2.37 -21.66 -5.78
CA THR A 62 -2.48 -22.85 -6.64
C THR A 62 -2.60 -24.14 -5.83
N SER A 63 -2.40 -24.06 -4.51
CA SER A 63 -2.56 -25.14 -3.55
C SER A 63 -2.72 -24.58 -2.13
N LEU A 64 -3.04 -25.46 -1.17
CA LEU A 64 -3.04 -25.14 0.27
C LEU A 64 -1.64 -24.86 0.84
N LYS A 65 -0.58 -25.10 0.06
CA LYS A 65 0.81 -24.95 0.51
C LYS A 65 1.65 -24.03 -0.37
N TYR A 66 1.16 -23.61 -1.52
CA TYR A 66 1.95 -22.78 -2.42
C TYR A 66 1.09 -21.92 -3.33
N GLY A 67 1.69 -20.86 -3.83
CA GLY A 67 1.08 -19.96 -4.79
C GLY A 67 2.01 -18.81 -5.16
N PHE A 68 1.46 -17.91 -5.96
CA PHE A 68 2.17 -16.80 -6.57
C PHE A 68 1.64 -15.47 -6.06
N VAL A 69 2.54 -14.50 -5.90
CA VAL A 69 2.24 -13.13 -5.53
C VAL A 69 2.96 -12.22 -6.53
N GLN A 70 2.24 -11.29 -7.15
CA GLN A 70 2.83 -10.26 -7.99
C GLN A 70 3.81 -9.43 -7.15
N PHE A 71 5.04 -9.29 -7.63
CA PHE A 71 6.01 -8.42 -6.99
C PHE A 71 5.74 -6.97 -7.40
N ILE A 72 5.77 -6.07 -6.42
CA ILE A 72 5.66 -4.62 -6.62
C ILE A 72 6.94 -4.00 -6.08
N ASP A 73 7.68 -3.30 -6.94
CA ASP A 73 8.89 -2.61 -6.50
C ASP A 73 8.55 -1.51 -5.47
N SER A 74 9.10 -1.68 -4.28
CA SER A 74 8.74 -0.94 -3.07
C SER A 74 9.67 -1.28 -1.91
N GLN A 75 9.61 -0.49 -0.84
CA GLN A 75 10.34 -0.75 0.41
C GLN A 75 9.37 -0.77 1.60
N PRO A 76 9.53 -1.72 2.54
CA PRO A 76 8.84 -1.66 3.83
C PRO A 76 9.20 -0.38 4.58
N LEU A 77 8.22 0.25 5.25
CA LEU A 77 8.46 1.47 6.03
C LEU A 77 9.51 1.24 7.12
N GLN A 78 9.49 0.07 7.77
CA GLN A 78 10.48 -0.29 8.79
C GLN A 78 11.92 -0.16 8.27
N LYS A 79 12.18 -0.69 7.07
CA LYS A 79 13.51 -0.66 6.43
C LYS A 79 13.93 0.74 6.01
N ILE A 80 12.97 1.62 5.69
CA ILE A 80 13.24 3.03 5.41
C ILE A 80 13.71 3.73 6.68
N LEU A 81 12.98 3.54 7.78
CA LEU A 81 13.25 4.17 9.07
C LEU A 81 14.56 3.66 9.70
N GLU A 82 14.88 2.38 9.54
CA GLU A 82 16.17 1.79 9.99
C GLU A 82 17.39 2.41 9.30
N ARG A 83 17.22 2.97 8.11
CA ARG A 83 18.27 3.72 7.40
C ARG A 83 18.36 5.18 7.86
N ASN A 84 17.69 5.54 8.96
CA ASN A 84 17.57 6.90 9.49
C ASN A 84 16.96 7.90 8.51
N TYR A 85 16.11 7.42 7.59
CA TYR A 85 15.31 8.30 6.74
C TYR A 85 13.91 8.42 7.30
N THR A 86 13.38 9.66 7.34
CA THR A 86 11.93 9.87 7.36
C THR A 86 11.33 9.44 6.02
N ILE A 87 10.02 9.14 5.98
CA ILE A 87 9.30 8.85 4.73
C ILE A 87 9.50 9.98 3.70
N ARG A 88 9.47 11.23 4.18
CA ARG A 88 9.72 12.43 3.37
C ARG A 88 11.09 12.39 2.71
N GLN A 89 12.14 12.21 3.51
CA GLN A 89 13.51 12.19 3.02
C GLN A 89 13.74 11.04 2.04
N TYR A 90 13.18 9.86 2.33
CA TYR A 90 13.23 8.73 1.41
C TYR A 90 12.67 9.10 0.03
N LEU A 91 11.44 9.64 -0.02
CA LEU A 91 10.83 10.04 -1.28
C LEU A 91 11.62 11.15 -1.99
N GLN A 92 12.21 12.09 -1.24
CA GLN A 92 13.11 13.10 -1.82
C GLN A 92 14.34 12.48 -2.49
N THR A 93 14.91 11.41 -1.94
CA THR A 93 16.05 10.70 -2.58
C THR A 93 15.66 9.99 -3.88
N LYS A 94 14.37 9.71 -4.07
CA LYS A 94 13.83 9.00 -5.24
C LYS A 94 13.36 9.92 -6.35
N ILE A 95 13.43 11.23 -6.14
CA ILE A 95 13.19 12.21 -7.19
C ILE A 95 14.27 12.04 -8.24
N THR A 96 13.92 11.35 -9.32
CA THR A 96 14.74 11.39 -10.53
C THR A 96 14.65 12.82 -11.03
N VAL A 97 15.78 13.43 -11.39
CA VAL A 97 15.82 14.78 -11.97
C VAL A 97 15.08 14.74 -13.31
N THR A 98 13.75 14.82 -13.28
CA THR A 98 12.96 15.22 -14.44
C THR A 98 13.24 16.70 -14.62
N ASN A 99 13.80 17.03 -15.79
CA ASN A 99 14.19 18.36 -16.28
C ASN A 99 13.76 19.53 -15.38
N ALA A 100 14.75 20.32 -14.97
CA ALA A 100 14.68 21.47 -14.06
C ALA A 100 13.71 22.61 -14.48
N GLU A 101 12.80 22.36 -15.42
CA GLU A 101 11.82 23.31 -15.94
C GLU A 101 10.40 23.04 -15.42
N ASP A 102 10.07 21.82 -14.97
CA ASP A 102 8.79 21.52 -14.30
C ASP A 102 8.90 21.77 -12.78
N THR A 103 9.13 23.04 -12.44
CA THR A 103 9.19 23.51 -11.05
C THR A 103 7.77 23.59 -10.47
N THR A 104 7.14 22.43 -10.26
CA THR A 104 6.06 22.25 -9.28
C THR A 104 6.56 21.48 -8.06
N LEU A 105 7.83 21.71 -7.69
CA LEU A 105 8.34 21.38 -6.36
C LEU A 105 7.42 22.08 -5.36
N ALA A 106 6.54 21.30 -4.71
CA ALA A 106 5.74 21.80 -3.61
C ALA A 106 6.68 22.31 -2.52
N GLU A 107 6.18 23.15 -1.60
CA GLU A 107 6.90 23.69 -0.42
C GLU A 107 7.70 22.63 0.38
N THR A 108 7.39 21.35 0.18
CA THR A 108 7.99 20.17 0.80
C THR A 108 9.14 19.51 0.04
N GLY A 109 9.50 19.98 -1.15
CA GLY A 109 10.55 19.38 -1.98
C GLY A 109 10.22 17.99 -2.52
N ILE A 110 8.93 17.62 -2.60
CA ILE A 110 8.43 16.36 -3.20
C ILE A 110 7.44 16.74 -4.30
N PRO A 111 7.47 16.07 -5.48
CA PRO A 111 6.49 16.30 -6.54
C PRO A 111 5.05 16.17 -6.04
N ARG A 112 4.18 17.08 -6.50
CA ARG A 112 2.77 17.09 -6.08
C ARG A 112 2.06 15.77 -6.33
N GLU A 113 2.33 15.11 -7.45
CA GLU A 113 1.73 13.82 -7.82
C GLU A 113 2.12 12.70 -6.84
N MET A 114 3.38 12.67 -6.42
CA MET A 114 3.89 11.68 -5.47
C MET A 114 3.26 11.88 -4.08
N MET A 115 3.13 13.14 -3.63
CA MET A 115 2.43 13.46 -2.39
C MET A 115 0.93 13.15 -2.47
N ASP A 116 0.28 13.47 -3.59
CA ASP A 116 -1.13 13.14 -3.82
C ASP A 116 -1.36 11.63 -3.80
N ALA A 117 -0.47 10.86 -4.45
CA ALA A 117 -0.48 9.41 -4.39
C ALA A 117 -0.32 8.87 -2.96
N TYR A 118 0.59 9.45 -2.18
CA TYR A 118 0.78 9.09 -0.78
C TYR A 118 -0.47 9.34 0.07
N VAL A 119 -1.03 10.55 0.00
CA VAL A 119 -2.22 10.94 0.78
C VAL A 119 -3.41 10.05 0.42
N LYS A 120 -3.67 9.86 -0.88
CA LYS A 120 -4.80 9.06 -1.37
C LYS A 120 -4.68 7.58 -1.01
N SER A 121 -3.50 7.00 -1.23
CA SER A 121 -3.27 5.58 -0.94
C SER A 121 -3.28 5.29 0.56
N SER A 122 -2.72 6.19 1.37
CA SER A 122 -2.82 6.11 2.83
C SER A 122 -4.27 6.16 3.30
N ALA A 123 -5.07 7.10 2.79
CA ALA A 123 -6.50 7.20 3.11
C ALA A 123 -7.27 5.93 2.71
N GLY A 124 -7.00 5.43 1.50
CA GLY A 124 -7.63 4.21 1.00
C GLY A 124 -7.30 2.97 1.83
N TYR A 125 -6.04 2.75 2.18
CA TYR A 125 -5.65 1.59 2.98
C TYR A 125 -6.06 1.72 4.46
N CYS A 126 -6.13 2.93 5.02
CA CYS A 126 -6.74 3.16 6.34
C CYS A 126 -8.20 2.73 6.36
N LEU A 127 -8.95 3.07 5.31
CA LEU A 127 -10.35 2.67 5.17
C LEU A 127 -10.50 1.16 4.95
N VAL A 128 -9.70 0.57 4.08
CA VAL A 128 -9.70 -0.88 3.80
C VAL A 128 -9.43 -1.68 5.07
N THR A 129 -8.38 -1.30 5.83
CA THR A 129 -8.03 -2.00 7.07
C THR A 129 -9.09 -1.88 8.14
N TYR A 130 -9.74 -0.71 8.23
CA TYR A 130 -10.88 -0.49 9.12
C TYR A 130 -12.08 -1.36 8.74
N LEU A 131 -12.52 -1.33 7.47
CA LEU A 131 -13.70 -2.05 7.00
C LEU A 131 -13.55 -3.57 7.07
N LEU A 132 -12.37 -4.09 6.72
CA LEU A 132 -12.09 -5.53 6.71
C LEU A 132 -11.57 -6.05 8.06
N GLY A 133 -11.37 -5.16 9.03
CA GLY A 133 -10.82 -5.50 10.35
C GLY A 133 -9.45 -6.17 10.25
N ILE A 134 -8.55 -5.60 9.46
CA ILE A 134 -7.22 -6.19 9.21
C ILE A 134 -6.31 -5.94 10.41
N GLY A 135 -5.86 -7.04 11.02
CA GLY A 135 -4.95 -7.08 12.15
C GLY A 135 -3.47 -6.97 11.77
N ASP A 136 -2.58 -6.99 12.76
CA ASP A 136 -1.12 -7.11 12.57
C ASP A 136 -0.48 -6.14 11.55
N ARG A 137 -1.02 -4.92 11.44
CA ARG A 137 -0.38 -3.82 10.69
C ARG A 137 0.73 -3.22 11.54
N HIS A 138 1.97 -3.62 11.25
CA HIS A 138 3.22 -3.03 11.72
C HIS A 138 4.05 -2.58 10.52
N LEU A 139 5.11 -1.80 10.74
CA LEU A 139 5.85 -1.07 9.70
C LEU A 139 6.52 -1.97 8.64
N ASP A 140 6.71 -3.27 8.89
CA ASP A 140 7.17 -4.23 7.86
C ASP A 140 6.07 -4.62 6.87
N ASN A 141 4.80 -4.57 7.30
CA ASN A 141 3.64 -4.91 6.47
C ASN A 141 3.10 -3.71 5.68
N LEU A 142 3.70 -2.52 5.86
CA LEU A 142 3.38 -1.30 5.13
C LEU A 142 4.52 -1.02 4.15
N LEU A 143 4.23 -1.11 2.85
CA LEU A 143 5.21 -0.89 1.80
C LEU A 143 4.96 0.45 1.11
N LEU A 144 6.03 1.12 0.73
CA LEU A 144 6.02 2.38 0.01
C LEU A 144 6.71 2.23 -1.33
N ARG A 145 6.02 2.64 -2.40
CA ARG A 145 6.60 2.73 -3.75
C ARG A 145 7.38 4.04 -3.89
N ASP A 146 8.37 4.02 -4.78
CA ASP A 146 9.15 5.23 -5.12
C ASP A 146 8.27 6.31 -5.78
N THR A 147 7.12 5.92 -6.34
CA THR A 147 6.07 6.81 -6.89
C THR A 147 5.09 7.34 -5.83
N GLY A 148 5.31 7.05 -4.54
CA GLY A 148 4.56 7.62 -3.41
C GLY A 148 3.38 6.80 -2.91
N GLN A 149 2.93 5.76 -3.61
CA GLN A 149 1.82 4.93 -3.12
C GLN A 149 2.26 4.08 -1.92
N LEU A 150 1.50 4.21 -0.84
CA LEU A 150 1.54 3.32 0.32
C LEU A 150 0.57 2.16 0.10
N PHE A 151 1.00 0.93 0.40
CA PHE A 151 0.13 -0.23 0.34
C PHE A 151 0.46 -1.27 1.42
N HIS A 152 -0.51 -2.10 1.75
CA HIS A 152 -0.38 -3.09 2.81
C HIS A 152 -0.16 -4.47 2.20
N ILE A 153 0.67 -5.29 2.85
CA ILE A 153 0.87 -6.70 2.52
C ILE A 153 0.54 -7.59 3.72
N ASP A 154 0.60 -8.90 3.50
CA ASP A 154 0.41 -9.96 4.50
C ASP A 154 -0.93 -9.81 5.23
N PHE A 155 -1.98 -10.45 4.74
CA PHE A 155 -3.30 -10.32 5.33
C PHE A 155 -3.63 -11.48 6.29
N GLY A 156 -2.65 -11.99 7.05
CA GLY A 156 -2.81 -13.15 7.95
C GLY A 156 -3.80 -12.97 9.12
N PHE A 157 -4.11 -11.73 9.49
CA PHE A 157 -5.07 -11.40 10.55
C PHE A 157 -6.20 -10.52 9.98
N ILE A 158 -7.44 -11.00 10.00
CA ILE A 158 -8.61 -10.33 9.42
C ILE A 158 -9.83 -10.44 10.35
N MET A 159 -10.89 -9.67 10.05
CA MET A 159 -12.16 -9.69 10.78
C MET A 159 -12.00 -9.45 12.30
N GLY A 160 -11.10 -8.52 12.66
CA GLY A 160 -10.86 -8.11 14.05
C GLY A 160 -9.93 -9.03 14.84
N ARG A 161 -9.43 -10.11 14.23
CA ARG A 161 -8.33 -10.88 14.83
C ARG A 161 -7.07 -10.03 14.85
N ASP A 162 -6.38 -10.03 15.98
CA ASP A 162 -5.09 -9.37 16.12
C ASP A 162 -4.21 -10.16 17.11
N PRO A 163 -2.88 -10.23 16.89
CA PRO A 163 -1.99 -10.82 17.88
C PRO A 163 -1.89 -9.96 19.16
N LYS A 164 -2.21 -8.66 19.09
CA LYS A 164 -2.19 -7.74 20.24
C LYS A 164 -3.56 -7.71 20.93
N PRO A 165 -3.60 -7.61 22.27
CA PRO A 165 -4.84 -7.68 23.04
C PRO A 165 -5.77 -6.46 22.88
N LEU A 166 -5.24 -5.31 22.46
CA LEU A 166 -5.99 -4.06 22.25
C LEU A 166 -5.63 -3.44 20.90
N PRO A 167 -6.19 -3.94 19.79
CA PRO A 167 -5.92 -3.38 18.47
C PRO A 167 -6.58 -2.00 18.32
N GLN A 168 -5.84 -1.05 17.74
CA GLN A 168 -6.42 0.22 17.30
C GLN A 168 -7.26 0.01 16.04
N ALA A 169 -8.45 0.61 16.00
CA ALA A 169 -9.39 0.47 14.90
C ALA A 169 -8.90 1.09 13.59
N MET A 170 -8.15 2.20 13.65
CA MET A 170 -7.52 2.85 12.51
C MET A 170 -6.01 2.81 12.67
N ARG A 171 -5.30 2.31 11.65
CA ARG A 171 -3.84 2.08 11.69
C ARG A 171 -3.12 3.22 10.99
N VAL A 172 -2.85 4.31 11.70
CA VAL A 172 -1.98 5.38 11.20
C VAL A 172 -0.79 5.50 12.15
N SER A 173 0.43 5.24 11.65
CA SER A 173 1.64 5.39 12.47
C SER A 173 2.02 6.87 12.62
N LYS A 174 2.85 7.17 13.63
CA LYS A 174 3.42 8.53 13.80
C LYS A 174 4.21 8.96 12.57
N ASP A 175 4.98 8.03 11.99
CA ASP A 175 5.78 8.29 10.78
C ASP A 175 4.91 8.64 9.57
N MET A 176 3.71 8.07 9.48
CA MET A 176 2.74 8.45 8.45
C MET A 176 2.17 9.84 8.69
N MET A 177 1.91 10.20 9.95
CA MET A 177 1.40 11.53 10.31
C MET A 177 2.41 12.64 10.03
N GLU A 178 3.71 12.39 10.13
CA GLU A 178 4.76 13.39 9.80
C GLU A 178 4.75 13.82 8.32
N MET A 179 4.17 13.00 7.43
CA MET A 179 3.96 13.35 6.03
C MET A 179 2.73 14.24 5.80
N LEU A 180 1.79 14.22 6.73
CA LEU A 180 0.50 14.92 6.66
C LEU A 180 0.55 16.23 7.46
N ASP A 181 0.94 17.32 6.81
CA ASP A 181 0.71 18.66 7.36
C ASP A 181 -0.79 18.97 7.47
N GLU A 182 -1.17 20.08 8.10
CA GLU A 182 -2.57 20.42 8.36
C GLU A 182 -3.45 20.34 7.10
N LYS A 183 -2.95 20.86 5.98
CA LYS A 183 -3.66 20.82 4.69
C LYS A 183 -3.83 19.40 4.18
N ARG A 184 -2.76 18.59 4.17
CA ARG A 184 -2.82 17.20 3.70
C ARG A 184 -3.60 16.30 4.63
N LEU A 185 -3.63 16.60 5.93
CA LEU A 185 -4.48 15.91 6.90
C LEU A 185 -5.96 16.16 6.58
N SER A 186 -6.33 17.40 6.26
CA SER A 186 -7.69 17.71 5.80
C SER A 186 -8.06 16.95 4.52
N ASP A 187 -7.15 16.89 3.54
CA ASP A 187 -7.37 16.10 2.32
C ASP A 187 -7.49 14.60 2.59
N PHE A 188 -6.62 14.05 3.45
CA PHE A 188 -6.69 12.67 3.90
C PHE A 188 -8.06 12.34 4.51
N LEU A 189 -8.53 13.16 5.45
CA LEU A 189 -9.83 12.96 6.11
C LEU A 189 -10.99 13.07 5.12
N ARG A 190 -10.93 14.02 4.19
CA ARG A 190 -11.91 14.17 3.11
C ARG A 190 -11.98 12.93 2.23
N HIS A 191 -10.83 12.36 1.86
CA HIS A 191 -10.76 11.11 1.09
C HIS A 191 -11.34 9.92 1.88
N CYS A 192 -10.97 9.76 3.15
CA CYS A 192 -11.52 8.73 4.03
C CYS A 192 -13.04 8.79 4.13
N PHE A 193 -13.59 9.98 4.41
CA PHE A 193 -15.03 10.17 4.56
C PHE A 193 -15.78 9.90 3.25
N THR A 194 -15.32 10.48 2.15
CA THR A 194 -15.96 10.33 0.83
C THR A 194 -15.99 8.86 0.41
N ALA A 195 -14.85 8.17 0.54
CA ALA A 195 -14.74 6.76 0.17
C ALA A 195 -15.58 5.85 1.08
N PHE A 196 -15.66 6.15 2.38
CA PHE A 196 -16.51 5.41 3.31
C PHE A 196 -18.00 5.53 2.93
N ILE A 197 -18.46 6.73 2.58
CA ILE A 197 -19.86 6.94 2.14
C ILE A 197 -20.15 6.18 0.85
N ILE A 198 -19.23 6.20 -0.13
CA ILE A 198 -19.40 5.48 -1.39
C ILE A 198 -19.48 3.96 -1.16
N LEU A 199 -18.56 3.40 -0.38
CA LEU A 199 -18.48 1.95 -0.15
C LEU A 199 -19.61 1.40 0.72
N ARG A 200 -20.43 2.27 1.32
CA ARG A 200 -21.64 1.91 2.09
C ARG A 200 -22.91 1.84 1.24
N LYS A 201 -22.90 2.39 0.04
CA LYS A 201 -24.03 2.31 -0.91
C LYS A 201 -24.14 0.91 -1.47
#